data_AF-A0A8T2D0C3-F1
#
_entry.id   AF-A0A8T2D0C3-F1
#
_cell.length_a   1.000
_cell.length_b   1.000
_cell.length_c   1.000
_cell.angle_alpha   90.00
_cell.angle_beta   90.00
_cell.angle_gamma   90.00
#
_symmetry.space_group_name_H-M   'P 1'
#
loop_
_entity.id
_entity.type
_entity.pdbx_description
1 polymer ?
#
loop_
_entity_poly.entity_id
_entity_poly.type
_entity_poly.pdbx_seq_one_letter_code
_entity_poly.pdbx_strand_id
1 'polypeptide(L)'
;MVPSNGAKVLRLLSRRCLSSSLIQDLANQKLRGVCIGSYRRLNTSVGNHANVIGDYASKSGHDRKWINFGGFNTNFGSTRSFHGTGSSFMSAKDYYSVLGVSKNAQEGEIKKAYYGLAKKLHPDMNKDDPEAETKFQEVSKAYEILKDKEKRDLYDQVGHEAFEQNASGGFPNDQGFGGGGGGGFNPFDIFGSFNGDIFNMYRQDIGGQDVKVLLDLSFMEAVQGCSKTVTFQTEMACNTCGGQGVPPGTKREKCKACNGSGMTSLRRGMLSIQTTCQKCGGAGQTFSSICKSCRGARVVRGQKSVKVTIDPGVDNSDTLKVARVGGADPEGDQPGDLYVTLKVREDPVFRREGSDIHVDAVLSVTQAILGGTIQVPTLTGDVVVKVRPGTQPGHKVVLRNKGIRARKSTKFGDQYVHFNVSIPANITQRQRELLEEFSKAEQGEYEQRTATGSSQ
;
A
#
# COMPACT_ATOMS: atom_id res chain seq x y z
N MET A 1 -39.17 24.55 -54.95
CA MET A 1 -40.32 25.45 -54.81
C MET A 1 -41.43 24.74 -54.05
N VAL A 2 -41.51 24.96 -52.73
CA VAL A 2 -42.72 24.89 -51.88
C VAL A 2 -42.44 25.85 -50.71
N PRO A 3 -43.36 26.74 -50.30
CA PRO A 3 -43.02 27.93 -49.52
C PRO A 3 -43.41 27.88 -48.04
N SER A 4 -42.73 28.75 -47.28
CA SER A 4 -43.22 29.61 -46.18
C SER A 4 -44.01 29.02 -45.00
N ASN A 5 -43.47 29.23 -43.79
CA ASN A 5 -44.09 29.84 -42.60
C ASN A 5 -42.97 29.95 -41.55
N GLY A 6 -42.73 31.01 -40.79
CA GLY A 6 -43.48 32.19 -40.41
C GLY A 6 -42.85 32.66 -39.08
N ALA A 7 -42.53 33.94 -38.99
CA ALA A 7 -41.67 34.56 -37.99
C ALA A 7 -42.14 34.46 -36.51
N LYS A 8 -41.19 34.60 -35.58
CA LYS A 8 -41.39 35.35 -34.33
C LYS A 8 -40.08 35.99 -33.83
N VAL A 9 -40.29 37.19 -33.28
CA VAL A 9 -39.39 38.33 -33.12
C VAL A 9 -38.80 38.43 -31.69
N LEU A 10 -37.52 38.83 -31.62
CA LEU A 10 -36.76 39.64 -30.62
C LEU A 10 -37.20 39.75 -29.14
N ARG A 11 -36.21 39.61 -28.22
CA ARG A 11 -35.59 40.70 -27.40
C ARG A 11 -34.52 40.10 -26.45
N LEU A 12 -33.24 40.48 -26.60
CA LEU A 12 -32.50 41.49 -25.81
C LEU A 12 -32.31 41.15 -24.31
N LEU A 13 -31.07 40.89 -23.89
CA LEU A 13 -30.29 41.77 -23.00
C LEU A 13 -28.86 41.24 -22.79
N SER A 14 -27.91 42.18 -22.72
CA SER A 14 -26.49 41.97 -22.55
C SER A 14 -26.00 42.67 -21.26
N ARG A 15 -24.87 42.15 -20.75
CA ARG A 15 -23.90 42.74 -19.80
C ARG A 15 -24.32 42.92 -18.33
N ARG A 16 -23.54 42.30 -17.44
CA ARG A 16 -22.63 43.03 -16.53
C ARG A 16 -21.57 42.10 -15.91
N CYS A 17 -20.33 42.57 -15.97
CA CYS A 17 -19.16 42.10 -15.24
C CYS A 17 -19.30 42.38 -13.74
N LEU A 18 -18.71 41.54 -12.88
CA LEU A 18 -18.02 41.97 -11.66
C LEU A 18 -16.83 41.04 -11.39
N SER A 19 -15.77 41.65 -10.90
CA SER A 19 -14.39 41.20 -10.77
C SER A 19 -13.99 40.94 -9.31
N SER A 20 -12.74 40.44 -9.15
CA SER A 20 -11.78 40.65 -8.03
C SER A 20 -12.13 40.04 -6.66
N SER A 21 -11.36 39.09 -6.11
CA SER A 21 -9.95 39.16 -5.64
C SER A 21 -9.72 40.11 -4.46
N LEU A 22 -9.66 39.55 -3.25
CA LEU A 22 -9.22 40.15 -1.97
C LEU A 22 -8.87 38.94 -1.06
N ILE A 23 -7.79 38.79 -0.29
CA ILE A 23 -6.71 39.65 0.21
C ILE A 23 -5.53 38.72 0.59
N GLN A 24 -4.32 39.08 0.17
CA GLN A 24 -3.05 38.71 0.82
C GLN A 24 -2.76 39.69 1.97
N ASP A 25 -1.86 39.27 2.86
CA ASP A 25 -1.16 40.06 3.89
C ASP A 25 -1.72 40.03 5.30
N LEU A 26 -1.09 39.18 6.14
CA LEU A 26 -0.47 39.70 7.36
C LEU A 26 0.81 38.88 7.67
N ALA A 27 1.94 39.40 7.20
CA ALA A 27 3.26 39.02 7.67
C ALA A 27 3.79 40.12 8.63
N ASN A 28 4.61 39.68 9.58
CA ASN A 28 5.45 40.45 10.51
C ASN A 28 4.78 41.08 11.74
N GLN A 29 5.00 40.43 12.90
CA GLN A 29 5.58 41.13 14.03
C GLN A 29 6.63 40.25 14.73
N LYS A 30 7.82 40.83 14.86
CA LYS A 30 9.02 40.28 15.49
C LYS A 30 9.34 41.19 16.69
N LEU A 31 9.82 40.57 17.77
CA LEU A 31 10.74 41.08 18.82
C LEU A 31 10.22 41.41 20.24
N ARG A 32 10.85 40.68 21.18
CA ARG A 32 11.28 41.01 22.59
C ARG A 32 10.16 41.09 23.65
N GLY A 33 10.30 40.56 24.87
CA GLY A 33 11.36 39.85 25.58
C GLY A 33 11.04 39.78 27.10
N VAL A 34 11.81 38.96 27.83
CA VAL A 34 12.09 38.98 29.29
C VAL A 34 11.10 38.26 30.25
N CYS A 35 11.65 37.17 30.80
CA CYS A 35 11.61 36.58 32.15
C CYS A 35 10.44 36.91 33.11
N ILE A 36 9.91 35.86 33.75
CA ILE A 36 9.78 35.72 35.21
C ILE A 36 9.64 34.22 35.53
N GLY A 37 10.55 33.71 36.36
CA GLY A 37 10.43 32.41 37.02
C GLY A 37 9.70 32.57 38.35
N SER A 38 8.90 31.57 38.71
CA SER A 38 8.28 31.45 40.03
C SER A 38 8.29 30.00 40.49
N TYR A 39 8.97 29.76 41.61
CA TYR A 39 9.03 28.50 42.34
C TYR A 39 7.88 28.36 43.36
N ARG A 40 7.74 27.13 43.87
CA ARG A 40 7.06 26.65 45.11
C ARG A 40 5.61 26.17 44.88
N ARG A 41 5.11 25.11 45.54
CA ARG A 41 5.63 24.15 46.53
C ARG A 41 4.65 22.96 46.55
N LEU A 42 5.16 21.78 46.88
CA LEU A 42 4.43 20.54 47.15
C LEU A 42 3.58 20.65 48.43
N ASN A 43 2.47 19.91 48.47
CA ASN A 43 1.98 19.30 49.70
C ASN A 43 1.54 17.86 49.40
N THR A 44 2.16 16.93 50.11
CA THR A 44 1.83 15.51 50.19
C THR A 44 0.94 15.27 51.41
N SER A 45 0.00 14.34 51.30
CA SER A 45 -0.51 13.62 52.45
C SER A 45 -0.88 12.20 52.03
N VAL A 46 -0.12 11.23 52.56
CA VAL A 46 -0.41 9.80 52.53
C VAL A 46 -1.14 9.45 53.82
N GLY A 47 -2.25 8.72 53.72
CA GLY A 47 -2.91 8.05 54.83
C GLY A 47 -3.16 6.60 54.46
N ASN A 48 -2.39 5.69 55.06
CA ASN A 48 -2.56 4.25 55.00
C ASN A 48 -3.90 3.81 55.60
N HIS A 49 -4.45 2.68 55.15
CA HIS A 49 -4.96 1.65 56.07
C HIS A 49 -4.91 0.25 55.45
N ALA A 50 -4.67 -0.71 56.35
CA ALA A 50 -4.28 -2.09 56.08
C ALA A 50 -5.46 -3.04 55.79
N ASN A 51 -5.05 -4.20 55.27
CA ASN A 51 -5.79 -5.42 54.92
C ASN A 51 -6.84 -5.90 55.93
N VAL A 52 -7.91 -6.49 55.39
CA VAL A 52 -8.73 -7.52 56.05
C VAL A 52 -8.83 -8.74 55.13
N ILE A 53 -8.48 -9.89 55.69
CA ILE A 53 -8.61 -11.24 55.12
C ILE A 53 -10.04 -11.73 55.30
N GLY A 54 -10.59 -12.43 54.30
CA GLY A 54 -11.86 -13.15 54.40
C GLY A 54 -11.86 -14.37 53.47
N ASP A 55 -11.81 -15.56 54.07
CA ASP A 55 -11.88 -16.89 53.48
C ASP A 55 -13.19 -17.18 52.72
N TYR A 56 -13.12 -17.99 51.66
CA TYR A 56 -14.12 -19.05 51.37
C TYR A 56 -13.48 -20.24 50.63
N ALA A 57 -13.80 -21.43 51.13
CA ALA A 57 -13.28 -22.73 50.74
C ALA A 57 -14.12 -23.45 49.66
N SER A 58 -13.50 -24.33 48.84
CA SER A 58 -13.80 -25.78 48.82
C SER A 58 -13.28 -26.56 47.59
N LYS A 59 -12.66 -27.72 47.90
CA LYS A 59 -12.56 -29.02 47.16
C LYS A 59 -11.77 -29.02 45.83
N SER A 60 -10.95 -30.00 45.46
CA SER A 60 -10.57 -31.35 45.92
C SER A 60 -9.29 -31.72 45.12
N GLY A 61 -8.20 -32.22 45.71
CA GLY A 61 -7.96 -33.65 45.89
C GLY A 61 -6.95 -34.21 44.87
N HIS A 62 -5.69 -34.40 45.27
CA HIS A 62 -4.93 -35.65 45.06
C HIS A 62 -3.55 -35.58 45.73
N ASP A 63 -3.26 -36.66 46.45
CA ASP A 63 -2.08 -36.94 47.26
C ASP A 63 -0.73 -36.81 46.54
N ARG A 64 0.28 -36.32 47.28
CA ARG A 64 1.51 -37.07 47.56
C ARG A 64 2.33 -36.40 48.66
N LYS A 65 2.45 -37.11 49.79
CA LYS A 65 3.38 -36.86 50.90
C LYS A 65 4.83 -37.06 50.42
N TRP A 66 5.73 -36.16 50.82
CA TRP A 66 6.86 -36.54 51.68
C TRP A 66 7.54 -35.35 52.36
N ILE A 67 7.42 -35.38 53.69
CA ILE A 67 8.45 -35.20 54.73
C ILE A 67 9.21 -33.87 54.78
N ASN A 68 8.86 -33.19 55.87
CA ASN A 68 9.46 -32.03 56.51
C ASN A 68 10.69 -32.44 57.35
N PHE A 69 11.72 -31.62 57.39
CA PHE A 69 12.62 -31.39 58.54
C PHE A 69 13.20 -29.97 58.31
N GLY A 70 12.82 -28.96 59.09
CA GLY A 70 13.26 -28.80 60.47
C GLY A 70 14.75 -28.47 60.43
N GLY A 71 15.18 -27.21 60.34
CA GLY A 71 14.91 -26.14 61.29
C GLY A 71 16.20 -25.93 62.09
N PHE A 72 16.74 -24.71 62.12
CA PHE A 72 17.38 -24.17 63.31
C PHE A 72 17.54 -22.66 63.15
N ASN A 73 16.79 -21.99 64.01
CA ASN A 73 16.80 -20.57 64.27
C ASN A 73 17.95 -20.30 65.25
N THR A 74 18.88 -19.40 64.92
CA THR A 74 19.77 -18.81 65.93
C THR A 74 19.78 -17.30 65.77
N ASN A 75 18.99 -16.66 66.62
CA ASN A 75 19.07 -15.25 66.94
C ASN A 75 20.35 -15.01 67.76
N PHE A 76 21.24 -14.16 67.26
CA PHE A 76 22.07 -13.31 68.11
C PHE A 76 21.74 -11.85 67.76
N GLY A 77 21.14 -11.16 68.71
CA GLY A 77 20.91 -9.73 68.62
C GLY A 77 22.16 -8.93 68.95
N SER A 78 22.40 -7.86 68.21
CA SER A 78 22.90 -6.61 68.77
C SER A 78 22.55 -5.44 67.86
N THR A 79 21.67 -4.59 68.39
CA THR A 79 21.70 -3.12 68.39
C THR A 79 22.10 -2.36 67.12
N ARG A 80 21.06 -1.88 66.42
CA ARG A 80 20.87 -0.60 65.70
C ARG A 80 22.11 0.18 65.21
N SER A 81 22.13 0.38 63.89
CA SER A 81 22.31 1.70 63.28
C SER A 81 21.40 1.81 62.06
N PHE A 82 20.39 2.66 62.14
CA PHE A 82 19.52 2.97 61.00
C PHE A 82 20.34 3.71 59.93
N HIS A 83 20.19 3.26 58.69
CA HIS A 83 20.69 3.92 57.50
C HIS A 83 20.17 5.36 57.42
N GLY A 84 21.09 6.31 57.25
CA GLY A 84 20.87 7.45 56.38
C GLY A 84 21.77 7.25 55.17
N THR A 85 21.38 6.42 54.22
CA THR A 85 21.95 6.47 52.87
C THR A 85 21.74 7.88 52.38
N GLY A 86 22.84 8.65 52.32
CA GLY A 86 22.86 9.91 51.61
C GLY A 86 22.24 9.68 50.24
N SER A 87 21.31 10.57 49.88
CA SER A 87 20.69 10.63 48.56
C SER A 87 21.81 10.58 47.52
N SER A 88 22.08 9.37 47.05
CA SER A 88 22.87 9.14 45.88
C SER A 88 21.94 9.59 44.77
N PHE A 89 22.18 10.81 44.31
CA PHE A 89 21.91 11.21 42.94
C PHE A 89 21.97 9.93 42.09
N MET A 90 20.84 9.47 41.54
CA MET A 90 20.83 8.31 40.65
C MET A 90 21.62 8.71 39.41
N SER A 91 22.94 8.55 39.50
CA SER A 91 23.86 8.59 38.38
C SER A 91 23.26 7.66 37.34
N ALA A 92 22.98 8.19 36.15
CA ALA A 92 22.40 7.43 35.05
C ALA A 92 23.19 6.12 34.90
N LYS A 93 22.52 4.99 35.12
CA LYS A 93 23.18 3.67 35.19
C LYS A 93 23.51 3.23 33.77
N ASP A 94 24.81 3.07 33.46
CA ASP A 94 25.30 2.47 32.21
C ASP A 94 24.50 1.19 31.86
N TYR A 95 24.21 0.94 30.58
CA TYR A 95 23.41 -0.23 30.15
C TYR A 95 24.03 -1.57 30.55
N TYR A 96 25.36 -1.66 30.62
CA TYR A 96 26.05 -2.84 31.15
C TYR A 96 25.76 -3.05 32.65
N SER A 97 25.65 -1.97 33.42
CA SER A 97 25.31 -2.03 34.85
C SER A 97 23.83 -2.37 35.07
N VAL A 98 22.94 -1.93 34.18
CA VAL A 98 21.50 -2.28 34.19
C VAL A 98 21.31 -3.78 33.95
N LEU A 99 22.06 -4.37 33.00
CA LEU A 99 22.04 -5.80 32.74
C LEU A 99 22.90 -6.63 33.73
N GLY A 100 23.71 -5.98 34.57
CA GLY A 100 24.61 -6.64 35.51
C GLY A 100 25.75 -7.42 34.86
N VAL A 101 26.21 -6.97 33.68
CA VAL A 101 27.27 -7.60 32.89
C VAL A 101 28.50 -6.70 32.77
N SER A 102 29.67 -7.29 32.50
CA SER A 102 30.90 -6.53 32.24
C SER A 102 30.83 -5.79 30.89
N LYS A 103 31.55 -4.67 30.74
CA LYS A 103 31.68 -3.95 29.45
C LYS A 103 32.27 -4.84 28.34
N ASN A 104 33.09 -5.82 28.72
CA ASN A 104 33.69 -6.81 27.81
C ASN A 104 32.83 -8.08 27.62
N ALA A 105 31.56 -8.07 28.03
CA ALA A 105 30.70 -9.25 27.95
C ALA A 105 30.44 -9.67 26.48
N GLN A 106 30.43 -10.98 26.26
CA GLN A 106 30.10 -11.59 24.97
C GLN A 106 28.59 -11.51 24.72
N GLU A 107 28.16 -11.51 23.45
CA GLU A 107 26.73 -11.44 23.06
C GLU A 107 25.87 -12.51 23.77
N GLY A 108 26.41 -13.72 23.93
CA GLY A 108 25.75 -14.82 24.64
C GLY A 108 25.52 -14.55 26.13
N GLU A 109 26.42 -13.80 26.79
CA GLU A 109 26.31 -13.43 28.21
C GLU A 109 25.27 -12.31 28.40
N ILE A 110 25.25 -11.32 27.51
CA ILE A 110 24.27 -10.23 27.48
C ILE A 110 22.86 -10.80 27.30
N LYS A 111 22.70 -11.73 26.36
CA LYS A 111 21.43 -12.43 26.13
C LYS A 111 20.98 -13.21 27.35
N LYS A 112 21.89 -13.96 27.98
CA LYS A 112 21.58 -14.76 29.18
C LYS A 112 21.18 -13.88 30.38
N ALA A 113 21.86 -12.76 30.58
CA ALA A 113 21.55 -11.79 31.63
C ALA A 113 20.16 -11.15 31.41
N TYR A 114 19.86 -10.73 30.18
CA TYR A 114 18.55 -10.20 29.82
C TYR A 114 17.41 -11.19 30.12
N TYR A 115 17.47 -12.43 29.65
CA TYR A 115 16.41 -13.41 29.92
C TYR A 115 16.28 -13.74 31.42
N GLY A 116 17.38 -13.72 32.16
CA GLY A 116 17.38 -13.90 33.61
C GLY A 116 16.67 -12.77 34.36
N LEU A 117 16.86 -11.52 33.93
CA LEU A 117 16.22 -10.34 34.51
C LEU A 117 14.77 -10.18 34.03
N ALA A 118 14.50 -10.40 32.75
CA ALA A 118 13.17 -10.33 32.16
C ALA A 118 12.20 -11.33 32.81
N LYS A 119 12.65 -12.54 33.14
CA LYS A 119 11.84 -13.51 33.88
C LYS A 119 11.56 -13.07 35.31
N LYS A 120 12.52 -12.42 35.98
CA LYS A 120 12.37 -11.93 37.36
C LYS A 120 11.50 -10.68 37.46
N LEU A 121 11.51 -9.84 36.43
CA LEU A 121 10.81 -8.55 36.37
C LEU A 121 9.52 -8.61 35.53
N HIS A 122 9.09 -9.80 35.13
CA HIS A 122 7.89 -9.97 34.30
C HIS A 122 6.65 -9.46 35.05
N PRO A 123 5.76 -8.69 34.40
CA PRO A 123 4.58 -8.11 35.05
C PRO A 123 3.61 -9.16 35.61
N ASP A 124 3.59 -10.36 35.02
CA ASP A 124 2.76 -11.48 35.53
C ASP A 124 3.29 -12.07 36.85
N MET A 125 4.59 -11.91 37.16
CA MET A 125 5.19 -12.36 38.42
C MET A 125 5.25 -11.26 39.48
N ASN A 126 5.16 -9.98 39.08
CA ASN A 126 5.23 -8.81 39.97
C ASN A 126 4.05 -7.87 39.69
N LYS A 127 2.83 -8.32 40.02
CA LYS A 127 1.59 -7.57 39.73
C LYS A 127 1.38 -6.34 40.64
N ASP A 128 2.06 -6.31 41.79
CA ASP A 128 1.84 -5.31 42.85
C ASP A 128 3.01 -4.31 43.01
N ASP A 129 4.07 -4.41 42.21
CA ASP A 129 5.25 -3.52 42.28
C ASP A 129 5.37 -2.63 41.02
N PRO A 130 5.00 -1.34 41.09
CA PRO A 130 5.14 -0.41 39.97
C PRO A 130 6.61 -0.14 39.61
N GLU A 131 7.58 -0.44 40.49
CA GLU A 131 9.01 -0.33 40.16
C GLU A 131 9.52 -1.51 39.32
N ALA A 132 8.81 -2.64 39.30
CA ALA A 132 9.20 -3.79 38.48
C ALA A 132 9.02 -3.48 36.98
N GLU A 133 7.98 -2.72 36.64
CA GLU A 133 7.70 -2.28 35.28
C GLU A 133 8.76 -1.29 34.77
N THR A 134 9.17 -0.31 35.58
CA THR A 134 10.21 0.65 35.20
C THR A 134 11.57 -0.02 35.02
N LYS A 135 11.94 -0.94 35.93
CA LYS A 135 13.17 -1.74 35.81
C LYS A 135 13.13 -2.67 34.59
N PHE A 136 11.96 -3.22 34.24
CA PHE A 136 11.80 -4.04 33.04
C PHE A 136 11.99 -3.22 31.75
N GLN A 137 11.45 -1.99 31.71
CA GLN A 137 11.65 -1.08 30.59
C GLN A 137 13.12 -0.68 30.43
N GLU A 138 13.82 -0.38 31.53
CA GLU A 138 15.26 -0.07 31.52
C GLU A 138 16.10 -1.26 31.01
N VAL A 139 15.81 -2.48 31.49
CA VAL A 139 16.48 -3.71 31.07
C VAL A 139 16.23 -4.02 29.59
N SER A 140 15.03 -3.72 29.09
CA SER A 140 14.67 -3.93 27.68
C SER A 140 15.43 -2.97 26.76
N LYS A 141 15.47 -1.68 27.12
CA LYS A 141 16.26 -0.66 26.40
C LYS A 141 17.75 -1.00 26.37
N ALA A 142 18.32 -1.39 27.51
CA ALA A 142 19.72 -1.79 27.60
C ALA A 142 20.04 -2.98 26.67
N TYR A 143 19.13 -3.97 26.59
CA TYR A 143 19.32 -5.12 25.70
C TYR A 143 19.22 -4.74 24.21
N GLU A 144 18.30 -3.87 23.82
CA GLU A 144 18.15 -3.45 22.42
C GLU A 144 19.41 -2.77 21.86
N ILE A 145 20.04 -1.91 22.66
CA ILE A 145 21.27 -1.22 22.27
C ILE A 145 22.48 -2.17 22.29
N LEU A 146 22.58 -3.05 23.30
CA LEU A 146 23.74 -3.93 23.46
C LEU A 146 23.67 -5.22 22.61
N LYS A 147 22.51 -5.57 22.06
CA LYS A 147 22.32 -6.74 21.19
C LYS A 147 22.89 -6.51 19.79
N ASP A 148 22.75 -5.31 19.25
CA ASP A 148 23.23 -4.96 17.92
C ASP A 148 24.67 -4.45 18.00
N LYS A 149 25.57 -5.04 17.21
CA LYS A 149 26.99 -4.70 17.23
C LYS A 149 27.23 -3.24 16.83
N GLU A 150 26.51 -2.71 15.84
CA GLU A 150 26.69 -1.33 15.38
C GLU A 150 26.18 -0.32 16.42
N LYS A 151 25.03 -0.62 17.07
CA LYS A 151 24.48 0.23 18.14
C LYS A 151 25.32 0.17 19.41
N ARG A 152 25.89 -1.00 19.74
CA ARG A 152 26.83 -1.18 20.85
C ARG A 152 28.13 -0.41 20.62
N ASP A 153 28.73 -0.52 19.44
CA ASP A 153 29.96 0.19 19.10
C ASP A 153 29.76 1.73 19.18
N LEU A 154 28.61 2.24 18.72
CA LEU A 154 28.25 3.65 18.84
C LEU A 154 28.07 4.08 20.30
N TYR A 155 27.39 3.26 21.11
CA TYR A 155 27.21 3.51 22.55
C TYR A 155 28.55 3.55 23.30
N ASP A 156 29.46 2.61 23.00
CA ASP A 156 30.78 2.53 23.62
C ASP A 156 31.69 3.70 23.19
N GLN A 157 31.51 4.26 21.99
CA GLN A 157 32.25 5.43 21.51
C GLN A 157 31.75 6.76 22.09
N VAL A 158 30.43 6.92 22.22
CA VAL A 158 29.79 8.19 22.62
C VAL A 158 29.66 8.29 24.15
N GLY A 159 29.51 7.17 24.85
CA GLY A 159 29.27 7.11 26.28
C GLY A 159 27.80 7.33 26.66
N HIS A 160 27.39 6.81 27.83
CA HIS A 160 25.99 6.71 28.24
C HIS A 160 25.26 8.08 28.30
N GLU A 161 25.88 9.09 28.92
CA GLU A 161 25.26 10.41 29.10
C GLU A 161 25.02 11.14 27.77
N ALA A 162 25.99 11.07 26.85
CA ALA A 162 25.87 11.68 25.54
C ALA A 162 24.93 10.87 24.63
N PHE A 163 24.87 9.54 24.78
CA PHE A 163 23.94 8.70 24.03
C PHE A 163 22.49 8.95 24.44
N GLU A 164 22.19 9.07 25.74
CA GLU A 164 20.85 9.40 26.25
C GLU A 164 20.42 10.84 25.92
N GLN A 165 21.34 11.81 25.95
CA GLN A 165 21.05 13.19 25.49
C GLN A 165 20.78 13.26 23.98
N ASN A 166 21.44 12.41 23.19
CA ASN A 166 21.23 12.34 21.74
C ASN A 166 19.98 11.50 21.38
N ALA A 167 19.62 10.52 22.20
CA ALA A 167 18.38 9.75 22.08
C ALA A 167 17.13 10.55 22.47
N SER A 168 17.25 11.49 23.41
CA SER A 168 16.21 12.48 23.75
C SER A 168 16.25 13.74 22.85
N GLY A 169 17.32 13.91 22.10
CA GLY A 169 17.59 15.01 21.17
C GLY A 169 17.82 14.52 19.74
N GLY A 170 16.87 13.76 19.20
CA GLY A 170 16.67 13.49 17.77
C GLY A 170 17.92 13.34 16.90
N PHE A 171 18.47 12.12 16.84
CA PHE A 171 19.15 11.62 15.65
C PHE A 171 18.61 10.25 15.21
N PRO A 172 18.63 9.95 13.90
CA PRO A 172 17.77 8.97 13.26
C PRO A 172 18.51 7.66 13.03
N ASN A 173 18.02 6.57 13.63
CA ASN A 173 17.78 5.32 12.90
C ASN A 173 17.14 4.27 13.81
N ASP A 174 16.10 3.65 13.25
CA ASP A 174 15.74 2.25 13.48
C ASP A 174 14.90 1.90 14.72
N GLN A 175 13.62 2.22 14.57
CA GLN A 175 12.41 1.39 14.78
C GLN A 175 12.52 0.07 15.57
N GLY A 176 11.83 -0.02 16.71
CA GLY A 176 11.36 -1.30 17.25
C GLY A 176 10.70 -1.26 18.64
N PHE A 177 9.42 -1.67 18.71
CA PHE A 177 8.63 -2.11 19.90
C PHE A 177 8.19 -1.04 20.93
N GLY A 178 6.91 -0.79 21.25
CA GLY A 178 5.60 -1.37 20.93
C GLY A 178 4.48 -0.52 21.59
N GLY A 179 3.23 -0.68 21.13
CA GLY A 179 2.05 0.20 21.37
C GLY A 179 1.49 0.27 22.79
N GLY A 180 0.41 1.01 23.09
CA GLY A 180 -0.52 1.82 22.30
C GLY A 180 -1.66 2.34 23.21
N GLY A 181 -2.37 3.39 22.79
CA GLY A 181 -3.71 3.74 23.29
C GLY A 181 -3.94 5.20 23.72
N GLY A 182 -4.82 5.93 22.99
CA GLY A 182 -5.46 7.17 23.45
C GLY A 182 -5.38 8.33 22.44
N GLY A 183 -6.42 8.53 21.64
CA GLY A 183 -6.43 9.41 20.46
C GLY A 183 -6.22 10.90 20.72
N GLY A 184 -5.68 11.58 19.70
CA GLY A 184 -5.90 13.01 19.54
C GLY A 184 -4.79 13.84 18.90
N PHE A 185 -3.58 13.32 18.71
CA PHE A 185 -2.55 13.94 17.86
C PHE A 185 -1.67 12.80 17.35
N ASN A 186 -1.71 12.50 16.06
CA ASN A 186 -0.84 11.51 15.44
C ASN A 186 0.56 12.12 15.22
N PRO A 187 1.58 11.76 16.00
CA PRO A 187 2.97 12.00 15.60
C PRO A 187 3.33 11.20 14.32
N PHE A 188 2.51 10.22 13.94
CA PHE A 188 2.59 9.52 12.65
C PHE A 188 2.25 10.40 11.43
N ASP A 189 1.36 11.40 11.55
CA ASP A 189 0.99 12.25 10.40
C ASP A 189 2.01 13.38 10.14
N ILE A 190 2.74 13.81 11.18
CA ILE A 190 3.84 14.77 11.03
C ILE A 190 5.11 14.07 10.52
N PHE A 191 5.33 12.80 10.90
CA PHE A 191 6.42 11.97 10.37
C PHE A 191 6.22 11.59 8.89
N GLY A 192 4.96 11.50 8.44
CA GLY A 192 4.61 11.28 7.04
C GLY A 192 4.91 12.48 6.12
N SER A 193 4.75 13.71 6.60
CA SER A 193 5.00 14.91 5.79
C SER A 193 6.48 15.34 5.73
N PHE A 194 7.28 15.12 6.78
CA PHE A 194 8.69 15.54 6.76
C PHE A 194 9.67 14.49 6.24
N ASN A 195 9.36 13.19 6.40
CA ASN A 195 10.15 12.11 5.81
C ASN A 195 9.80 11.86 4.33
N GLY A 196 8.68 12.43 3.87
CA GLY A 196 8.30 12.48 2.46
C GLY A 196 9.09 13.51 1.66
N ASP A 197 9.34 14.71 2.20
CA ASP A 197 9.85 15.82 1.38
C ASP A 197 11.39 15.92 1.31
N ILE A 198 12.13 15.48 2.33
CA ILE A 198 13.61 15.54 2.33
C ILE A 198 14.23 14.27 1.73
N PHE A 199 13.66 13.10 1.98
CA PHE A 199 14.14 11.83 1.39
C PHE A 199 13.71 11.69 -0.09
N ASN A 200 12.60 12.31 -0.51
CA ASN A 200 12.32 12.48 -1.95
C ASN A 200 13.18 13.57 -2.61
N MET A 201 13.84 14.46 -1.86
CA MET A 201 14.71 15.47 -2.48
C MET A 201 16.05 14.89 -2.97
N TYR A 202 16.48 13.75 -2.42
CA TYR A 202 17.73 13.05 -2.80
C TYR A 202 17.52 11.77 -3.61
N ARG A 203 16.29 11.27 -3.74
CA ARG A 203 15.91 10.61 -4.99
C ARG A 203 15.67 11.71 -6.01
N GLN A 204 16.76 12.27 -6.55
CA GLN A 204 16.67 12.60 -7.96
C GLN A 204 16.14 11.34 -8.65
N ASP A 205 15.13 11.49 -9.50
CA ASP A 205 14.74 10.46 -10.45
C ASP A 205 15.99 10.14 -11.30
N ILE A 206 16.88 9.30 -10.77
CA ILE A 206 18.05 8.80 -11.48
C ILE A 206 17.48 7.77 -12.43
N GLY A 207 17.20 8.21 -13.64
CA GLY A 207 16.53 7.41 -14.65
C GLY A 207 15.52 8.21 -15.44
N GLY A 208 15.09 7.62 -16.55
CA GLY A 208 14.02 8.17 -17.36
C GLY A 208 12.68 8.02 -16.66
N GLN A 209 11.74 8.91 -16.97
CA GLN A 209 10.42 8.89 -16.37
C GLN A 209 9.59 7.67 -16.83
N ASP A 210 8.95 7.01 -15.87
CA ASP A 210 7.97 5.97 -16.16
C ASP A 210 6.73 6.57 -16.83
N VAL A 211 6.21 5.90 -17.86
CA VAL A 211 5.01 6.32 -18.59
C VAL A 211 3.88 5.36 -18.32
N LYS A 212 2.69 5.89 -18.01
CA LYS A 212 1.46 5.10 -17.83
C LYS A 212 0.51 5.41 -18.98
N VAL A 213 0.04 4.38 -19.66
CA VAL A 213 -0.91 4.50 -20.78
C VAL A 213 -2.08 3.57 -20.55
N LEU A 214 -3.28 4.06 -20.82
CA LEU A 214 -4.49 3.25 -20.82
C LEU A 214 -4.74 2.70 -22.23
N LEU A 215 -4.92 1.40 -22.35
CA LEU A 215 -5.19 0.72 -23.61
C LEU A 215 -6.57 0.07 -23.59
N ASP A 216 -7.46 0.57 -24.44
CA ASP A 216 -8.79 0.01 -24.60
C ASP A 216 -8.76 -1.27 -25.45
N LEU A 217 -9.33 -2.34 -24.91
CA LEU A 217 -9.49 -3.65 -25.55
C LEU A 217 -10.97 -3.99 -25.71
N SER A 218 -11.31 -4.68 -26.79
CA SER A 218 -12.58 -5.39 -26.85
C SER A 218 -12.52 -6.64 -25.97
N PHE A 219 -13.70 -7.15 -25.59
CA PHE A 219 -13.79 -8.40 -24.84
C PHE A 219 -13.10 -9.55 -25.56
N MET A 220 -13.36 -9.72 -26.87
CA MET A 220 -12.76 -10.79 -27.68
C MET A 220 -11.24 -10.65 -27.81
N GLU A 221 -10.72 -9.43 -27.93
CA GLU A 221 -9.26 -9.18 -27.94
C GLU A 221 -8.61 -9.59 -26.61
N ALA A 222 -9.26 -9.30 -25.47
CA ALA A 222 -8.77 -9.70 -24.15
C ALA A 222 -8.79 -11.23 -23.95
N VAL A 223 -9.79 -11.91 -24.51
CA VAL A 223 -9.92 -13.38 -24.43
C VAL A 223 -8.90 -14.09 -25.31
N GLN A 224 -8.77 -13.69 -26.57
CA GLN A 224 -7.94 -14.39 -27.55
C GLN A 224 -6.46 -13.94 -27.50
N GLY A 225 -6.19 -12.78 -26.90
CA GLY A 225 -4.90 -12.12 -26.97
C GLY A 225 -4.72 -11.39 -28.31
N CYS A 226 -3.94 -10.31 -28.31
CA CYS A 226 -3.70 -9.52 -29.51
C CYS A 226 -2.37 -8.79 -29.45
N SER A 227 -1.91 -8.27 -30.58
CA SER A 227 -0.77 -7.35 -30.64
C SER A 227 -1.28 -5.96 -31.03
N LYS A 228 -1.08 -4.96 -30.17
CA LYS A 228 -1.44 -3.56 -30.46
C LYS A 228 -0.22 -2.65 -30.41
N THR A 229 -0.21 -1.64 -31.26
CA THR A 229 0.80 -0.57 -31.21
C THR A 229 0.29 0.54 -30.31
N VAL A 230 0.98 0.77 -29.19
CA VAL A 230 0.67 1.84 -28.25
C VAL A 230 1.54 3.05 -28.61
N THR A 231 0.89 4.20 -28.83
CA THR A 231 1.56 5.47 -29.11
C THR A 231 1.38 6.41 -27.92
N PHE A 232 2.47 7.02 -27.45
CA PHE A 232 2.45 7.93 -26.31
C PHE A 232 3.50 9.01 -26.43
N GLN A 233 3.27 10.13 -25.72
CA GLN A 233 4.21 11.24 -25.66
C GLN A 233 5.17 11.01 -24.49
N THR A 234 6.48 11.08 -24.76
CA THR A 234 7.50 11.03 -23.71
C THR A 234 8.73 11.82 -24.11
N GLU A 235 9.65 11.98 -23.17
CA GLU A 235 10.97 12.55 -23.43
C GLU A 235 11.83 11.51 -24.14
N MET A 236 12.34 11.84 -25.31
CA MET A 236 13.20 10.97 -26.11
C MET A 236 14.60 11.57 -26.19
N ALA A 237 15.62 10.72 -26.29
CA ALA A 237 16.97 11.18 -26.54
C ALA A 237 17.00 12.03 -27.82
N CYS A 238 17.69 13.17 -27.77
CA CYS A 238 17.72 14.08 -28.90
C CYS A 238 18.49 13.46 -30.06
N ASN A 239 17.79 13.12 -31.15
CA ASN A 239 18.38 12.49 -32.33
C ASN A 239 19.52 13.28 -32.97
N THR A 240 19.51 14.62 -32.88
CA THR A 240 20.55 15.45 -33.51
C THR A 240 21.88 15.45 -32.75
N CYS A 241 21.87 15.26 -31.43
CA CYS A 241 23.09 15.18 -30.62
C CYS A 241 23.33 13.81 -29.99
N GLY A 242 22.45 12.82 -30.24
CA GLY A 242 22.50 11.50 -29.62
C GLY A 242 22.42 11.56 -28.09
N GLY A 243 21.68 12.53 -27.53
CA GLY A 243 21.59 12.71 -26.08
C GLY A 243 22.81 13.37 -25.41
N GLN A 244 23.80 13.86 -26.17
CA GLN A 244 24.97 14.51 -25.58
C GLN A 244 24.75 15.98 -25.16
N GLY A 245 23.72 16.63 -25.71
CA GLY A 245 23.42 18.05 -25.43
C GLY A 245 24.31 19.03 -26.19
N VAL A 246 25.30 18.53 -26.93
CA VAL A 246 26.21 19.29 -27.79
C VAL A 246 26.11 18.78 -29.24
N PRO A 247 26.30 19.62 -30.26
CA PRO A 247 26.29 19.17 -31.65
C PRO A 247 27.34 18.07 -31.90
N PRO A 248 27.07 17.14 -32.84
CA PRO A 248 28.04 16.11 -33.20
C PRO A 248 29.32 16.75 -33.74
N GLY A 249 30.48 16.28 -33.27
CA GLY A 249 31.79 16.81 -33.65
C GLY A 249 32.35 17.94 -32.77
N THR A 250 31.60 18.43 -31.76
CA THR A 250 32.11 19.43 -30.82
C THR A 250 33.14 18.81 -29.87
N LYS A 251 34.38 19.32 -29.86
CA LYS A 251 35.44 18.89 -28.93
C LYS A 251 35.12 19.37 -27.51
N ARG A 252 35.19 18.47 -26.54
CA ARG A 252 35.06 18.78 -25.11
C ARG A 252 36.43 19.09 -24.55
N GLU A 253 36.61 20.29 -24.01
CA GLU A 253 37.85 20.70 -23.34
C GLU A 253 37.71 20.52 -21.83
N LYS A 254 38.79 20.11 -21.15
CA LYS A 254 38.79 20.08 -19.68
C LYS A 254 38.54 21.49 -19.15
N CYS A 255 37.61 21.63 -18.22
CA CYS A 255 37.32 22.92 -17.62
C CYS A 255 38.54 23.43 -16.87
N LYS A 256 39.12 24.55 -17.31
CA LYS A 256 40.31 25.16 -16.69
C LYS A 256 40.09 25.65 -15.26
N ALA A 257 38.84 25.90 -14.85
CA ALA A 257 38.53 26.39 -13.50
C ALA A 257 38.50 25.30 -12.43
N CYS A 258 38.13 24.07 -12.78
CA CYS A 258 38.09 22.93 -11.86
C CYS A 258 39.04 21.79 -12.26
N ASN A 259 39.84 21.97 -13.31
CA ASN A 259 40.74 20.95 -13.87
C ASN A 259 40.07 19.60 -14.16
N GLY A 260 38.80 19.61 -14.54
CA GLY A 260 38.04 18.37 -14.81
C GLY A 260 37.25 17.81 -13.64
N SER A 261 37.44 18.31 -12.41
CA SER A 261 36.79 17.75 -11.22
C SER A 261 35.32 18.13 -11.06
N GLY A 262 34.81 19.11 -11.83
CA GLY A 262 33.44 19.60 -11.70
C GLY A 262 33.18 20.44 -10.44
N MET A 263 34.07 20.42 -9.46
CA MET A 263 33.97 21.16 -8.20
C MET A 263 35.15 22.11 -8.01
N THR A 264 34.92 23.21 -7.32
CA THR A 264 35.97 24.16 -6.90
C THR A 264 35.97 24.21 -5.38
N SER A 265 37.14 24.03 -4.76
CA SER A 265 37.27 24.16 -3.31
C SER A 265 37.58 25.61 -2.94
N LEU A 266 36.75 26.19 -2.10
CA LEU A 266 36.98 27.49 -1.48
C LEU A 266 37.48 27.25 -0.04
N ARG A 267 38.75 27.54 0.19
CA ARG A 267 39.35 27.47 1.54
C ARG A 267 39.12 28.79 2.26
N ARG A 268 38.41 28.75 3.39
CA ARG A 268 38.22 29.88 4.30
C ARG A 268 38.78 29.51 5.67
N GLY A 269 40.04 29.87 5.93
CA GLY A 269 40.75 29.46 7.14
C GLY A 269 40.97 27.94 7.20
N MET A 270 40.62 27.30 8.31
CA MET A 270 40.70 25.85 8.50
C MET A 270 39.57 25.06 7.82
N LEU A 271 38.55 25.75 7.28
CA LEU A 271 37.39 25.11 6.63
C LEU A 271 37.57 25.14 5.10
N SER A 272 37.49 23.97 4.46
CA SER A 272 37.48 23.82 3.01
C SER A 272 36.07 23.46 2.55
N ILE A 273 35.41 24.37 1.85
CA ILE A 273 34.06 24.16 1.31
C ILE A 273 34.20 23.81 -0.17
N GLN A 274 33.67 22.68 -0.60
CA GLN A 274 33.56 22.35 -2.02
C GLN A 274 32.25 22.91 -2.57
N THR A 275 32.33 23.62 -3.69
CA THR A 275 31.17 24.17 -4.41
C THR A 275 31.22 23.70 -5.86
N THR A 276 30.07 23.59 -6.52
CA THR A 276 30.01 23.27 -7.95
C THR A 276 30.72 24.33 -8.78
N CYS A 277 31.51 23.90 -9.76
CA CYS A 277 32.26 24.82 -10.62
C CYS A 277 31.29 25.63 -11.48
N GLN A 278 31.23 26.94 -11.24
CA GLN A 278 30.33 27.85 -11.96
C GLN A 278 30.62 27.91 -13.49
N LYS A 279 31.85 27.60 -13.92
CA LYS A 279 32.21 27.62 -15.35
C LYS A 279 31.72 26.42 -16.15
N CYS A 280 31.60 25.24 -15.52
CA CYS A 280 31.14 24.02 -16.20
C CYS A 280 29.85 23.45 -15.61
N GLY A 281 29.27 24.11 -14.60
CA GLY A 281 28.04 23.66 -13.93
C GLY A 281 28.16 22.28 -13.27
N GLY A 282 29.37 21.84 -12.92
CA GLY A 282 29.59 20.49 -12.40
C GLY A 282 30.08 19.46 -13.42
N ALA A 283 29.97 19.71 -14.73
CA ALA A 283 30.28 18.71 -15.77
C ALA A 283 31.77 18.38 -15.93
N GLY A 284 32.69 19.16 -15.32
CA GLY A 284 34.14 19.00 -15.46
C GLY A 284 34.71 19.37 -16.85
N GLN A 285 33.86 19.52 -17.85
CA GLN A 285 34.23 19.84 -19.23
C GLN A 285 33.47 21.07 -19.72
N THR A 286 34.08 21.81 -20.65
CA THR A 286 33.50 22.96 -21.32
C THR A 286 33.44 22.71 -22.82
N PHE A 287 32.44 23.27 -23.49
CA PHE A 287 32.24 23.14 -24.93
C PHE A 287 31.88 24.52 -25.52
N SER A 288 32.19 24.71 -26.81
CA SER A 288 31.96 25.98 -27.49
C SER A 288 30.51 26.18 -27.96
N SER A 289 29.74 25.09 -28.11
CA SER A 289 28.38 25.14 -28.65
C SER A 289 27.43 24.14 -28.00
N ILE A 290 26.19 24.59 -27.78
CA ILE A 290 25.07 23.80 -27.28
C ILE A 290 24.24 23.28 -28.47
N CYS A 291 23.66 22.09 -28.34
CA CYS A 291 22.76 21.57 -29.36
C CYS A 291 21.52 22.47 -29.50
N LYS A 292 21.25 22.95 -30.72
CA LYS A 292 20.10 23.85 -30.98
C LYS A 292 18.74 23.16 -30.83
N SER A 293 18.66 21.86 -31.13
CA SER A 293 17.40 21.10 -31.11
C SER A 293 16.89 20.84 -29.69
N CYS A 294 17.76 20.44 -28.76
CA CYS A 294 17.40 20.21 -27.36
C CYS A 294 17.81 21.37 -26.43
N ARG A 295 18.46 22.42 -26.95
CA ARG A 295 18.98 23.56 -26.18
C ARG A 295 19.86 23.14 -24.99
N GLY A 296 20.57 22.02 -25.13
CA GLY A 296 21.45 21.47 -24.09
C GLY A 296 20.77 20.53 -23.12
N ALA A 297 19.44 20.37 -23.19
CA ALA A 297 18.67 19.50 -22.30
C ALA A 297 18.82 18.00 -22.60
N ARG A 298 19.51 17.62 -23.69
CA ARG A 298 19.77 16.24 -24.14
C ARG A 298 18.55 15.42 -24.58
N VAL A 299 17.35 15.75 -24.09
CA VAL A 299 16.08 15.14 -24.48
C VAL A 299 15.19 16.11 -25.27
N VAL A 300 14.23 15.55 -26.01
CA VAL A 300 13.16 16.27 -26.73
C VAL A 300 11.84 15.53 -26.52
N ARG A 301 10.74 16.24 -26.31
CA ARG A 301 9.41 15.62 -26.24
C ARG A 301 8.98 15.16 -27.63
N GLY A 302 8.47 13.94 -27.72
CA GLY A 302 7.89 13.43 -28.95
C GLY A 302 7.09 12.15 -28.77
N GLN A 303 6.50 11.68 -29.87
CA GLN A 303 5.72 10.46 -29.89
C GLN A 303 6.62 9.24 -30.05
N LYS A 304 6.43 8.26 -29.17
CA LYS A 304 7.04 6.95 -29.24
C LYS A 304 5.95 5.91 -29.46
N SER A 305 6.21 4.98 -30.39
CA SER A 305 5.28 3.92 -30.78
C SER A 305 5.90 2.57 -30.47
N VAL A 306 5.20 1.74 -29.72
CA VAL A 306 5.71 0.45 -29.24
C VAL A 306 4.68 -0.62 -29.52
N LYS A 307 5.11 -1.72 -30.14
CA LYS A 307 4.25 -2.91 -30.31
C LYS A 307 4.24 -3.69 -29.00
N VAL A 308 3.06 -3.81 -28.41
CA VAL A 308 2.82 -4.52 -27.16
C VAL A 308 1.99 -5.77 -27.45
N THR A 309 2.48 -6.92 -27.02
CA THR A 309 1.79 -8.19 -27.13
C THR A 309 1.02 -8.45 -25.85
N ILE A 310 -0.29 -8.69 -25.98
CA ILE A 310 -1.20 -8.94 -24.88
C ILE A 310 -1.54 -10.43 -24.90
N ASP A 311 -1.29 -11.09 -23.77
CA ASP A 311 -1.57 -12.51 -23.60
C ASP A 311 -3.09 -12.77 -23.60
N PRO A 312 -3.54 -13.97 -24.04
CA PRO A 312 -4.93 -14.36 -23.91
C PRO A 312 -5.35 -14.47 -22.43
N GLY A 313 -6.59 -14.06 -22.14
CA GLY A 313 -7.20 -14.18 -20.82
C GLY A 313 -6.84 -13.07 -19.83
N VAL A 314 -6.32 -11.93 -20.31
CA VAL A 314 -6.09 -10.74 -19.46
C VAL A 314 -7.40 -10.21 -18.89
N ASP A 315 -7.36 -9.70 -17.66
CA ASP A 315 -8.51 -9.10 -16.99
C ASP A 315 -8.56 -7.58 -17.17
N ASN A 316 -9.69 -6.99 -16.76
CA ASN A 316 -9.82 -5.55 -16.72
C ASN A 316 -8.91 -4.95 -15.63
N SER A 317 -8.28 -3.81 -15.93
CA SER A 317 -7.29 -3.13 -15.08
C SER A 317 -5.97 -3.87 -14.89
N ASP A 318 -5.73 -4.97 -15.62
CA ASP A 318 -4.41 -5.61 -15.67
C ASP A 318 -3.37 -4.61 -16.21
N THR A 319 -2.19 -4.59 -15.58
CA THR A 319 -1.09 -3.71 -16.01
C THR A 319 0.06 -4.52 -16.55
N LEU A 320 0.44 -4.24 -17.80
CA LEU A 320 1.59 -4.82 -18.48
C LEU A 320 2.77 -3.85 -18.41
N LYS A 321 3.91 -4.32 -17.93
CA LYS A 321 5.15 -3.56 -17.87
C LYS A 321 6.02 -3.88 -19.07
N VAL A 322 6.42 -2.86 -19.82
CA VAL A 322 7.43 -2.94 -20.87
C VAL A 322 8.66 -2.16 -20.41
N ALA A 323 9.73 -2.90 -20.11
CA ALA A 323 10.92 -2.33 -19.47
C ALA A 323 11.70 -1.41 -20.42
N ARG A 324 12.28 -0.32 -19.90
CA ARG A 324 13.16 0.64 -20.61
C ARG A 324 12.54 1.29 -21.85
N VAL A 325 11.22 1.37 -21.90
CA VAL A 325 10.46 1.90 -23.03
C VAL A 325 9.77 3.23 -22.71
N GLY A 326 9.80 3.68 -21.46
CA GLY A 326 9.36 5.00 -21.03
C GLY A 326 10.27 6.13 -21.50
N GLY A 327 10.38 7.17 -20.67
CA GLY A 327 11.17 8.37 -20.95
C GLY A 327 12.67 8.07 -21.02
N ALA A 328 13.39 8.86 -21.79
CA ALA A 328 14.84 8.79 -21.90
C ALA A 328 15.51 9.38 -20.65
N ASP A 329 16.64 8.79 -20.29
CA ASP A 329 17.50 9.28 -19.22
C ASP A 329 18.69 10.05 -19.81
N PRO A 330 18.77 11.37 -19.63
CA PRO A 330 19.87 12.18 -20.15
C PRO A 330 21.20 12.03 -19.38
N GLU A 331 21.20 11.41 -18.20
CA GLU A 331 22.36 11.33 -17.32
C GLU A 331 22.88 9.90 -17.09
N GLY A 332 22.01 8.89 -17.08
CA GLY A 332 22.35 7.53 -16.62
C GLY A 332 22.09 6.36 -17.57
N ASP A 333 21.72 6.57 -18.84
CA ASP A 333 21.36 5.52 -19.83
C ASP A 333 20.38 4.46 -19.27
N GLN A 334 19.51 4.88 -18.33
CA GLN A 334 18.46 4.04 -17.77
C GLN A 334 17.10 4.62 -18.11
N PRO A 335 16.56 4.36 -19.32
CA PRO A 335 15.22 4.78 -19.67
C PRO A 335 14.18 4.23 -18.69
N GLY A 336 13.14 5.01 -18.43
CA GLY A 336 12.01 4.58 -17.62
C GLY A 336 11.24 3.44 -18.25
N ASP A 337 10.25 2.92 -17.53
CA ASP A 337 9.40 1.83 -17.97
C ASP A 337 8.06 2.33 -18.52
N LEU A 338 7.44 1.55 -19.40
CA LEU A 338 6.07 1.78 -19.86
C LEU A 338 5.12 0.82 -19.15
N TYR A 339 4.14 1.37 -18.45
CA TYR A 339 3.04 0.62 -17.84
C TYR A 339 1.78 0.81 -18.68
N VAL A 340 1.33 -0.26 -19.29
CA VAL A 340 0.09 -0.29 -20.07
C VAL A 340 -1.01 -0.89 -19.22
N THR A 341 -1.92 -0.06 -18.74
CA THR A 341 -3.12 -0.51 -18.00
C THR A 341 -4.22 -0.81 -19.00
N LEU A 342 -4.70 -2.05 -18.99
CA LEU A 342 -5.71 -2.55 -19.91
C LEU A 342 -7.10 -2.17 -19.41
N LYS A 343 -7.93 -1.64 -20.30
CA LYS A 343 -9.35 -1.41 -20.05
C LYS A 343 -10.15 -2.27 -21.00
N VAL A 344 -10.77 -3.31 -20.48
CA VAL A 344 -11.57 -4.25 -21.29
C VAL A 344 -13.01 -3.74 -21.34
N ARG A 345 -13.53 -3.54 -22.55
CA ARG A 345 -14.94 -3.20 -22.76
C ARG A 345 -15.83 -4.40 -22.47
N GLU A 346 -16.96 -4.13 -21.82
CA GLU A 346 -18.02 -5.11 -21.61
C GLU A 346 -18.62 -5.57 -22.95
N ASP A 347 -19.04 -6.82 -23.00
CA ASP A 347 -19.68 -7.42 -24.17
C ASP A 347 -21.18 -7.61 -23.90
N PRO A 348 -22.07 -7.34 -24.88
CA PRO A 348 -23.50 -7.49 -24.69
C PRO A 348 -23.96 -8.95 -24.60
N VAL A 349 -23.19 -9.90 -25.12
CA VAL A 349 -23.53 -11.33 -25.14
C VAL A 349 -22.84 -12.06 -24.00
N PHE A 350 -21.56 -11.76 -23.75
CA PHE A 350 -20.73 -12.47 -22.79
C PHE A 350 -20.51 -11.65 -21.51
N ARG A 351 -20.95 -12.18 -20.37
CA ARG A 351 -20.58 -11.67 -19.04
C ARG A 351 -19.45 -12.51 -18.46
N ARG A 352 -18.33 -11.91 -18.12
CA ARG A 352 -17.18 -12.60 -17.51
C ARG A 352 -17.28 -12.61 -16.00
N GLU A 353 -17.04 -13.77 -15.40
CA GLU A 353 -16.86 -13.96 -13.97
C GLU A 353 -15.57 -14.77 -13.74
N GLY A 354 -14.46 -14.07 -13.50
CA GLY A 354 -13.14 -14.70 -13.39
C GLY A 354 -12.71 -15.35 -14.72
N SER A 355 -12.50 -16.67 -14.71
CA SER A 355 -12.20 -17.46 -15.92
C SER A 355 -13.46 -18.01 -16.60
N ASP A 356 -14.62 -17.91 -15.95
CA ASP A 356 -15.87 -18.43 -16.46
C ASP A 356 -16.63 -17.33 -17.21
N ILE A 357 -17.51 -17.75 -18.12
CA ILE A 357 -18.36 -16.84 -18.88
C ILE A 357 -19.82 -17.23 -18.75
N HIS A 358 -20.68 -16.23 -18.74
CA HIS A 358 -22.12 -16.37 -18.66
C HIS A 358 -22.76 -15.78 -19.91
N VAL A 359 -23.68 -16.54 -20.49
CA VAL A 359 -24.47 -16.14 -21.66
C VAL A 359 -25.94 -16.42 -21.36
N ASP A 360 -26.80 -15.49 -21.74
CA ASP A 360 -28.25 -15.67 -21.66
C ASP A 360 -28.76 -16.21 -22.99
N ALA A 361 -29.34 -17.41 -22.97
CA ALA A 361 -29.99 -18.02 -24.12
C ALA A 361 -31.50 -17.90 -23.97
N VAL A 362 -32.14 -17.27 -24.96
CA VAL A 362 -33.58 -17.07 -24.96
C VAL A 362 -34.27 -18.28 -25.60
N LEU A 363 -35.17 -18.92 -24.84
CA LEU A 363 -35.99 -20.03 -25.29
C LEU A 363 -37.42 -19.57 -25.57
N SER A 364 -38.07 -20.19 -26.56
CA SER A 364 -39.53 -20.08 -26.68
C SER A 364 -40.23 -20.93 -25.60
N VAL A 365 -41.47 -20.56 -25.26
CA VAL A 365 -42.32 -21.35 -24.36
C VAL A 365 -42.43 -22.82 -24.83
N THR A 366 -42.59 -23.03 -26.14
CA THR A 366 -42.66 -24.37 -26.72
C THR A 366 -41.37 -25.17 -26.56
N GLN A 367 -40.21 -24.55 -26.76
CA GLN A 367 -38.90 -25.22 -26.55
C GLN A 367 -38.64 -25.52 -25.08
N ALA A 368 -39.10 -24.66 -24.18
CA ALA A 368 -38.98 -24.90 -22.73
C ALA A 368 -39.83 -26.11 -22.29
N ILE A 369 -41.07 -26.22 -22.80
CA ILE A 369 -42.01 -27.31 -22.48
C ILE A 369 -41.59 -28.62 -23.15
N LEU A 370 -41.46 -28.61 -24.48
CA LEU A 370 -41.24 -29.81 -25.30
C LEU A 370 -39.77 -30.25 -25.34
N GLY A 371 -38.85 -29.37 -24.95
CA GLY A 371 -37.43 -29.56 -25.19
C GLY A 371 -37.05 -29.27 -26.65
N GLY A 372 -35.79 -29.54 -26.98
CA GLY A 372 -35.27 -29.33 -28.33
C GLY A 372 -33.77 -29.05 -28.34
N THR A 373 -33.34 -28.24 -29.30
CA THR A 373 -31.96 -27.78 -29.40
C THR A 373 -31.92 -26.28 -29.68
N ILE A 374 -30.92 -25.59 -29.15
CA ILE A 374 -30.68 -24.16 -29.38
C ILE A 374 -29.21 -23.96 -29.72
N GLN A 375 -28.93 -23.02 -30.62
CA GLN A 375 -27.56 -22.57 -30.89
C GLN A 375 -27.16 -21.50 -29.88
N VAL A 376 -26.04 -21.72 -29.21
CA VAL A 376 -25.49 -20.80 -28.21
C VAL A 376 -24.12 -20.32 -28.67
N PRO A 377 -23.87 -19.00 -28.69
CA PRO A 377 -22.57 -18.47 -29.06
C PRO A 377 -21.53 -18.81 -28.00
N THR A 378 -20.35 -19.25 -28.43
CA THR A 378 -19.17 -19.45 -27.58
C THR A 378 -18.00 -18.62 -28.11
N LEU A 379 -16.94 -18.49 -27.32
CA LEU A 379 -15.73 -17.73 -27.69
C LEU A 379 -15.02 -18.26 -28.95
N THR A 380 -15.30 -19.50 -29.35
CA THR A 380 -14.69 -20.19 -30.50
C THR A 380 -15.66 -20.41 -31.67
N GLY A 381 -16.92 -20.01 -31.53
CA GLY A 381 -17.99 -20.26 -32.51
C GLY A 381 -19.26 -20.81 -31.86
N ASP A 382 -20.29 -21.09 -32.66
CA ASP A 382 -21.58 -21.52 -32.12
C ASP A 382 -21.59 -23.02 -31.78
N VAL A 383 -22.25 -23.37 -30.68
CA VAL A 383 -22.43 -24.75 -30.23
C VAL A 383 -23.92 -25.04 -30.04
N VAL A 384 -24.37 -26.20 -30.52
CA VAL A 384 -25.74 -26.67 -30.33
C VAL A 384 -25.88 -27.29 -28.95
N VAL A 385 -26.76 -26.72 -28.12
CA VAL A 385 -27.07 -27.19 -26.77
C VAL A 385 -28.45 -27.86 -26.76
N LYS A 386 -28.53 -29.05 -26.18
CA LYS A 386 -29.80 -29.77 -26.00
C LYS A 386 -30.57 -29.21 -24.81
N VAL A 387 -31.81 -28.80 -25.05
CA VAL A 387 -32.75 -28.33 -24.03
C VAL A 387 -33.62 -29.51 -23.60
N ARG A 388 -33.71 -29.75 -22.28
CA ARG A 388 -34.56 -30.81 -21.74
C ARG A 388 -36.03 -30.37 -21.73
N PRO A 389 -36.99 -31.28 -21.96
CA PRO A 389 -38.40 -30.98 -21.73
C PRO A 389 -38.64 -30.53 -20.29
N GLY A 390 -39.53 -29.56 -20.09
CA GLY A 390 -39.82 -28.97 -18.78
C GLY A 390 -38.72 -28.05 -18.22
N THR A 391 -37.87 -27.46 -19.07
CA THR A 391 -36.83 -26.52 -18.63
C THR A 391 -37.47 -25.25 -18.08
N GLN A 392 -37.17 -24.92 -16.83
CA GLN A 392 -37.68 -23.73 -16.15
C GLN A 392 -36.81 -22.48 -16.45
N PRO A 393 -37.38 -21.26 -16.39
CA PRO A 393 -36.60 -20.03 -16.41
C PRO A 393 -35.52 -20.01 -15.31
N GLY A 394 -34.33 -19.53 -15.63
CA GLY A 394 -33.18 -19.49 -14.70
C GLY A 394 -32.44 -20.83 -14.56
N HIS A 395 -32.91 -21.91 -15.17
CA HIS A 395 -32.13 -23.14 -15.26
C HIS A 395 -30.86 -22.88 -16.06
N LYS A 396 -29.73 -23.34 -15.53
CA LYS A 396 -28.42 -23.20 -16.16
C LYS A 396 -27.85 -24.52 -16.66
N VAL A 397 -27.16 -24.50 -17.78
CA VAL A 397 -26.36 -25.60 -18.31
C VAL A 397 -24.91 -25.16 -18.39
N VAL A 398 -23.99 -26.05 -18.03
CA VAL A 398 -22.55 -25.78 -18.02
C VAL A 398 -21.90 -26.48 -19.20
N LEU A 399 -21.24 -25.70 -20.05
CA LEU A 399 -20.37 -26.18 -21.12
C LEU A 399 -18.93 -26.15 -20.59
N ARG A 400 -18.40 -27.34 -20.30
CA ARG A 400 -17.07 -27.47 -19.70
C ARG A 400 -15.96 -27.04 -20.64
N ASN A 401 -14.93 -26.37 -20.12
CA ASN A 401 -13.75 -25.88 -20.85
C ASN A 401 -14.10 -24.93 -22.04
N LYS A 402 -15.22 -24.22 -21.95
CA LYS A 402 -15.67 -23.25 -22.97
C LYS A 402 -15.60 -21.80 -22.51
N GLY A 403 -15.05 -21.56 -21.32
CA GLY A 403 -14.76 -20.24 -20.78
C GLY A 403 -13.41 -19.68 -21.24
N ILE A 404 -12.91 -18.71 -20.49
CA ILE A 404 -11.67 -17.98 -20.78
C ILE A 404 -10.47 -18.80 -20.31
N ARG A 405 -9.37 -18.70 -21.04
CA ARG A 405 -8.10 -19.30 -20.64
C ARG A 405 -7.56 -18.62 -19.38
N ALA A 406 -7.27 -19.40 -18.34
CA ALA A 406 -6.65 -18.87 -17.13
C ALA A 406 -5.21 -18.40 -17.40
N ARG A 407 -4.82 -17.29 -16.75
CA ARG A 407 -3.50 -16.67 -16.94
C ARG A 407 -2.37 -17.65 -16.65
N LYS A 408 -1.38 -17.74 -17.54
CA LYS A 408 -0.22 -18.64 -17.44
C LYS A 408 -0.57 -20.13 -17.25
N SER A 409 -1.81 -20.52 -17.59
CA SER A 409 -2.29 -21.89 -17.50
C SER A 409 -2.74 -22.37 -18.88
N THR A 410 -2.85 -23.69 -19.05
CA THR A 410 -3.53 -24.32 -20.19
C THR A 410 -4.99 -24.63 -19.89
N LYS A 411 -5.43 -24.42 -18.65
CA LYS A 411 -6.81 -24.64 -18.24
C LYS A 411 -7.72 -23.52 -18.73
N PHE A 412 -8.90 -23.91 -19.17
CA PHE A 412 -10.00 -23.02 -19.54
C PHE A 412 -11.04 -23.06 -18.42
N GLY A 413 -11.72 -21.93 -18.20
CA GLY A 413 -12.94 -21.91 -17.42
C GLY A 413 -14.10 -22.56 -18.16
N ASP A 414 -15.28 -22.46 -17.56
CA ASP A 414 -16.52 -23.01 -18.08
C ASP A 414 -17.43 -21.91 -18.64
N GLN A 415 -18.34 -22.29 -19.54
CA GLN A 415 -19.40 -21.41 -20.01
C GLN A 415 -20.73 -21.82 -19.40
N TYR A 416 -21.37 -20.90 -18.69
CA TYR A 416 -22.68 -21.04 -18.12
C TYR A 416 -23.71 -20.44 -19.06
N VAL A 417 -24.63 -21.28 -19.52
CA VAL A 417 -25.77 -20.88 -20.35
C VAL A 417 -26.98 -20.76 -19.44
N HIS A 418 -27.49 -19.55 -19.26
CA HIS A 418 -28.71 -19.29 -18.50
C HIS A 418 -29.90 -19.26 -19.45
N PHE A 419 -30.90 -20.11 -19.19
CA PHE A 419 -32.10 -20.14 -20.01
C PHE A 419 -33.14 -19.14 -19.52
N ASN A 420 -33.49 -18.19 -20.39
CA ASN A 420 -34.60 -17.27 -20.17
C ASN A 420 -35.73 -17.60 -21.14
N VAL A 421 -36.94 -17.82 -20.62
CA VAL A 421 -38.10 -18.13 -21.47
C VAL A 421 -38.77 -16.82 -21.87
N SER A 422 -38.84 -16.56 -23.18
CA SER A 422 -39.56 -15.41 -23.73
C SER A 422 -40.98 -15.79 -24.10
N ILE A 423 -41.95 -15.09 -23.50
CA ILE A 423 -43.37 -15.23 -23.81
C ILE A 423 -43.72 -14.19 -24.89
N PRO A 424 -44.22 -14.61 -26.06
CA PRO A 424 -44.56 -13.68 -27.13
C PRO A 424 -45.73 -12.77 -26.70
N ALA A 425 -45.59 -11.46 -26.90
CA ALA A 425 -46.64 -10.49 -26.57
C ALA A 425 -47.83 -10.55 -27.54
N ASN A 426 -47.59 -10.94 -28.79
CA ASN A 426 -48.59 -11.08 -29.83
C ASN A 426 -48.63 -12.52 -30.30
N ILE A 427 -49.83 -13.09 -30.37
CA ILE A 427 -50.09 -14.44 -30.86
C ILE A 427 -51.18 -14.42 -31.92
N THR A 428 -51.09 -15.32 -32.90
CA THR A 428 -52.11 -15.46 -33.93
C THR A 428 -53.39 -16.09 -33.36
N GLN A 429 -54.52 -15.93 -34.05
CA GLN A 429 -55.78 -16.56 -33.64
C GLN A 429 -55.64 -18.07 -33.46
N ARG A 430 -54.94 -18.74 -34.40
CA ARG A 430 -54.68 -20.17 -34.31
C ARG A 430 -53.81 -20.55 -33.10
N GLN A 431 -52.79 -19.75 -32.77
CA GLN A 431 -51.96 -19.99 -31.60
C GLN A 431 -52.75 -19.82 -30.29
N ARG A 432 -53.65 -18.83 -30.24
CA ARG A 432 -54.57 -18.64 -29.11
C ARG A 432 -55.47 -19.85 -28.91
N GLU A 433 -56.14 -20.32 -29.95
CA GLU A 433 -56.98 -21.53 -29.90
C GLU A 433 -56.23 -22.73 -29.30
N LEU A 434 -55.01 -22.98 -29.78
CA LEU A 434 -54.17 -24.08 -29.29
C LEU A 434 -53.76 -23.92 -27.81
N LEU A 435 -53.49 -22.69 -27.36
CA LEU A 435 -53.16 -22.42 -25.96
C LEU A 435 -54.40 -22.56 -25.05
N GLU A 436 -55.58 -22.19 -25.53
CA GLU A 436 -56.85 -22.40 -24.81
C GLU A 436 -57.20 -23.88 -24.70
N GLU A 437 -56.98 -24.67 -25.76
CA GLU A 437 -57.11 -26.14 -25.72
C GLU A 437 -56.11 -26.78 -24.74
N PHE A 438 -54.85 -26.34 -24.76
CA PHE A 438 -53.83 -26.81 -23.82
C PHE A 438 -54.21 -26.48 -22.37
N SER A 439 -54.69 -25.26 -22.10
CA SER A 439 -55.14 -24.83 -20.77
C SER A 439 -56.29 -25.70 -20.23
N LYS A 440 -57.26 -26.07 -21.08
CA LYS A 440 -58.35 -26.99 -20.68
C LYS A 440 -57.82 -28.38 -20.32
N ALA A 441 -56.84 -28.89 -21.04
CA ALA A 441 -56.20 -30.17 -20.74
C ALA A 441 -55.44 -30.14 -19.40
N GLU A 442 -54.70 -29.05 -19.11
CA GLU A 442 -54.02 -28.88 -17.83
C GLU A 442 -54.99 -28.82 -16.63
N GLN A 443 -56.14 -28.14 -16.78
CA GLN A 443 -57.16 -28.09 -15.73
C GLN A 443 -57.73 -29.46 -15.39
N GLY A 444 -57.99 -30.30 -16.41
CA GLY A 444 -58.43 -31.67 -16.21
C GLY A 444 -57.41 -32.51 -15.41
N GLU A 445 -56.11 -32.35 -15.68
CA GLU A 445 -55.06 -33.02 -14.90
C GLU A 445 -54.98 -32.53 -13.45
N TYR A 446 -55.16 -31.23 -13.22
CA TYR A 446 -55.10 -30.66 -11.87
C TYR A 446 -56.27 -31.12 -10.99
N GLU A 447 -57.48 -31.15 -11.53
CA GLU A 447 -58.66 -31.71 -10.85
C GLU A 447 -58.47 -33.20 -10.52
N GLN A 448 -57.83 -33.96 -11.41
CA GLN A 448 -57.54 -35.37 -11.19
C GLN A 448 -56.45 -35.61 -10.13
N ARG A 449 -55.43 -34.75 -10.06
CA ARG A 449 -54.40 -34.78 -9.00
C ARG A 449 -54.92 -34.33 -7.64
N THR A 450 -55.82 -33.35 -7.60
CA THR A 450 -56.44 -32.87 -6.34
C THR A 450 -57.45 -33.87 -5.79
N ALA A 451 -58.20 -34.58 -6.66
CA ALA A 451 -59.08 -35.67 -6.26
C ALA A 451 -58.33 -36.90 -5.71
N THR A 452 -57.12 -37.19 -6.21
CA THR A 452 -56.28 -38.30 -5.72
C THR A 452 -55.44 -37.94 -4.49
N GLY A 453 -55.10 -36.67 -4.29
CA GLY A 453 -54.39 -36.18 -3.09
C GLY A 453 -55.27 -35.99 -1.85
N SER A 454 -56.60 -36.02 -1.99
CA SER A 454 -57.56 -35.87 -0.87
C SER A 454 -58.13 -37.21 -0.37
N SER A 455 -57.57 -38.34 -0.84
CA SER A 455 -57.95 -39.70 -0.44
C SER A 455 -56.91 -40.44 0.42
N GLN A 456 -55.93 -39.72 1.00
CA GLN A 456 -54.96 -40.26 1.97
C GLN A 456 -55.14 -39.68 3.37
#